data_AF-A0A957FRR0-F1
#
_entry.id   AF-A0A957FRR0-F1
#
_cell.length_a   1.000
_cell.length_b   1.000
_cell.length_c   1.000
_cell.angle_alpha   90.00
_cell.angle_beta   90.00
_cell.angle_gamma   90.00
#
_symmetry.space_group_name_H-M   'P 1'
#
loop_
_entity.id
_entity.type
_entity.pdbx_description
1 polymer ?
#
loop_
_entity_poly.entity_id
_entity_poly.type
_entity_poly.pdbx_seq_one_letter_code
_entity_poly.pdbx_strand_id
1 'polypeptide(L)'
;MTITTEEGGVPYVLPPVNHYPHAPWWHTDDNPSASLNPTAIICGLLHKNKAQHPWLERATAYCWEKIPGILPTDQHEMGCVLAFLRYAPQRTSAEREMARLTQHLLSSGLVAEAGTAGYVRKVLDWAPWPDDPLRAHFSEQEIQAHLAEVVAGQQADGGWPITWPPVSPGCEMEWRGWATVGALRVLRANGYFSE
;
A
#
# COMPACT_ATOMS: atom_id res chain seq x y z
N MET A 1 4.02 -3.44 -27.88
CA MET A 1 4.01 -4.59 -26.93
C MET A 1 3.33 -4.13 -25.66
N THR A 2 2.38 -4.87 -25.13
CA THR A 2 1.66 -4.53 -23.89
C THR A 2 1.91 -5.59 -22.83
N ILE A 3 1.98 -5.17 -21.57
CA ILE A 3 2.00 -6.08 -20.41
C ILE A 3 0.60 -6.26 -19.80
N THR A 4 -0.41 -5.62 -20.39
CA THR A 4 -1.81 -5.77 -20.00
C THR A 4 -2.32 -7.15 -20.43
N THR A 5 -2.93 -7.87 -19.51
CA THR A 5 -3.61 -9.14 -19.76
C THR A 5 -4.94 -8.94 -20.50
N GLU A 6 -5.58 -10.03 -20.92
CA GLU A 6 -6.92 -9.97 -21.53
C GLU A 6 -7.96 -9.35 -20.57
N GLU A 7 -7.84 -9.63 -19.26
CA GLU A 7 -8.68 -9.09 -18.19
C GLU A 7 -8.55 -7.56 -18.03
N GLY A 8 -7.54 -6.93 -18.64
CA GLY A 8 -7.36 -5.47 -18.61
C GLY A 8 -6.44 -4.95 -17.50
N GLY A 9 -6.15 -5.78 -16.49
CA GLY A 9 -5.11 -5.52 -15.50
C GLY A 9 -3.72 -5.96 -15.95
N VAL A 10 -2.73 -5.72 -15.09
CA VAL A 10 -1.35 -6.22 -15.24
C VAL A 10 -1.09 -7.33 -14.22
N PRO A 11 -0.18 -8.28 -14.51
CA PRO A 11 0.18 -9.31 -13.55
C PRO A 11 0.98 -8.74 -12.37
N TYR A 12 1.07 -9.50 -11.29
CA TYR A 12 1.84 -9.11 -10.09
C TYR A 12 3.32 -8.88 -10.40
N VAL A 13 3.90 -9.80 -11.18
CA VAL A 13 5.26 -9.72 -11.74
C VAL A 13 5.23 -10.24 -13.17
N LEU A 14 6.22 -9.88 -13.98
CA LEU A 14 6.31 -10.31 -15.38
C LEU A 14 7.18 -11.57 -15.51
N PRO A 15 6.89 -12.50 -16.45
CA PRO A 15 7.65 -13.73 -16.65
C PRO A 15 9.19 -13.60 -16.70
N PRO A 16 9.78 -12.51 -17.25
CA PRO A 16 11.23 -12.34 -17.25
C PRO A 16 11.89 -12.39 -15.87
N VAL A 17 11.14 -12.14 -14.78
CA VAL A 17 11.64 -12.20 -13.41
C VAL A 17 12.27 -13.56 -13.07
N ASN A 18 11.72 -14.65 -13.63
CA ASN A 18 12.18 -16.02 -13.36
C ASN A 18 13.61 -16.27 -13.85
N HIS A 19 14.13 -15.43 -14.75
CA HIS A 19 15.48 -15.59 -15.33
C HIS A 19 16.58 -14.84 -14.57
N TYR A 20 16.23 -14.07 -13.54
CA TYR A 20 17.18 -13.27 -12.75
C TYR A 20 17.04 -13.56 -11.26
N PRO A 21 18.06 -13.27 -10.43
CA PRO A 21 17.91 -13.31 -8.98
C PRO A 21 16.76 -12.40 -8.52
N HIS A 22 15.79 -12.95 -7.80
CA HIS A 22 14.62 -12.24 -7.30
C HIS A 22 14.22 -12.78 -5.91
N ALA A 23 13.37 -12.04 -5.21
CA ALA A 23 12.82 -12.49 -3.94
C ALA A 23 11.90 -13.72 -4.14
N PRO A 24 11.81 -14.67 -3.19
CA PRO A 24 11.07 -15.92 -3.38
C PRO A 24 9.59 -15.76 -3.77
N TRP A 25 8.97 -14.64 -3.41
CA TRP A 25 7.57 -14.34 -3.72
C TRP A 25 7.36 -13.69 -5.10
N TRP A 26 8.42 -13.40 -5.85
CA TRP A 26 8.35 -12.83 -7.20
C TRP A 26 8.50 -13.88 -8.31
N HIS A 27 8.01 -15.09 -8.07
CA HIS A 27 7.90 -16.13 -9.09
C HIS A 27 6.56 -16.07 -9.80
N THR A 28 6.52 -16.42 -11.10
CA THR A 28 5.26 -16.44 -11.86
C THR A 28 5.28 -17.43 -13.02
N ASP A 29 4.12 -17.80 -13.55
CA ASP A 29 4.01 -18.65 -14.74
C ASP A 29 4.28 -17.86 -16.03
N ASP A 30 4.45 -18.53 -17.16
CA ASP A 30 4.74 -17.88 -18.45
C ASP A 30 3.61 -16.96 -18.95
N ASN A 31 2.37 -17.21 -18.51
CA ASN A 31 1.20 -16.40 -18.86
C ASN A 31 0.36 -16.08 -17.60
N PRO A 32 0.82 -15.13 -16.76
CA PRO A 32 0.18 -14.85 -15.50
C PRO A 32 -1.11 -14.03 -15.68
N SER A 33 -2.13 -14.35 -14.88
CA SER A 33 -3.37 -13.57 -14.80
C SER A 33 -3.14 -12.15 -14.29
N ALA A 34 -4.12 -11.27 -14.50
CA ALA A 34 -4.05 -9.95 -13.88
C ALA A 34 -4.17 -10.08 -12.36
N SER A 35 -3.52 -9.15 -11.66
CA SER A 35 -3.58 -9.05 -10.21
C SER A 35 -3.99 -7.63 -9.78
N LEU A 36 -4.79 -7.52 -8.71
CA LEU A 36 -5.12 -6.23 -8.10
C LEU A 36 -3.87 -5.54 -7.52
N ASN A 37 -2.92 -6.30 -7.00
CA ASN A 37 -1.58 -5.81 -6.75
C ASN A 37 -0.68 -6.12 -7.96
N PRO A 38 -0.22 -5.14 -8.76
CA PRO A 38 -0.25 -3.70 -8.51
C PRO A 38 -1.32 -2.92 -9.29
N THR A 39 -2.19 -3.57 -10.08
CA THR A 39 -3.14 -2.88 -10.99
C THR A 39 -3.94 -1.78 -10.28
N ALA A 40 -4.50 -2.06 -9.11
CA ALA A 40 -5.36 -1.17 -8.37
C ALA A 40 -4.62 0.11 -7.93
N ILE A 41 -3.44 0.01 -7.33
CA ILE A 41 -2.71 1.20 -6.88
C ILE A 41 -2.24 2.06 -8.06
N ILE A 42 -1.80 1.44 -9.15
CA ILE A 42 -1.40 2.17 -10.36
C ILE A 42 -2.62 2.93 -10.90
N CYS A 43 -3.76 2.25 -11.03
CA CYS A 43 -5.02 2.84 -11.50
C CYS A 43 -5.45 4.02 -10.60
N GLY A 44 -5.44 3.84 -9.28
CA GLY A 44 -5.77 4.89 -8.32
C GLY A 44 -4.87 6.11 -8.43
N LEU A 45 -3.55 5.91 -8.55
CA LEU A 45 -2.59 7.01 -8.71
C LEU A 45 -2.75 7.72 -10.06
N LEU A 46 -3.07 7.01 -11.14
CA LEU A 46 -3.36 7.62 -12.44
C LEU A 46 -4.63 8.48 -12.39
N HIS A 47 -5.70 7.99 -11.75
CA HIS A 47 -6.92 8.79 -11.51
C HIS A 47 -6.65 10.02 -10.66
N LYS A 48 -5.89 9.88 -9.56
CA LYS A 48 -5.48 10.99 -8.69
C LYS A 48 -4.82 12.12 -9.50
N ASN A 49 -3.96 11.75 -10.44
CA ASN A 49 -3.21 12.70 -11.26
C ASN A 49 -3.92 13.08 -12.57
N LYS A 50 -5.18 12.65 -12.77
CA LYS A 50 -5.99 12.93 -13.97
C LYS A 50 -5.27 12.53 -15.27
N ALA A 51 -4.47 11.46 -15.22
CA ALA A 51 -3.74 10.97 -16.37
C ALA A 51 -4.72 10.46 -17.44
N GLN A 52 -4.42 10.73 -18.72
CA GLN A 52 -5.22 10.26 -19.85
C GLN A 52 -4.43 9.16 -20.58
N HIS A 53 -4.90 7.92 -20.46
CA HIS A 53 -4.27 6.79 -21.14
C HIS A 53 -5.30 5.69 -21.45
N PRO A 54 -5.31 5.08 -22.65
CA PRO A 54 -6.32 4.08 -23.03
C PRO A 54 -6.38 2.86 -22.10
N TRP A 55 -5.25 2.46 -21.50
CA TRP A 55 -5.21 1.35 -20.53
C TRP A 55 -6.01 1.64 -19.25
N LEU A 56 -6.13 2.91 -18.83
CA LEU A 56 -6.73 3.25 -17.54
C LEU A 56 -8.20 2.84 -17.46
N GLU A 57 -8.96 2.95 -18.55
CA GLU A 57 -10.36 2.52 -18.62
C GLU A 57 -10.49 1.01 -18.37
N ARG A 58 -9.68 0.21 -19.07
CA ARG A 58 -9.67 -1.26 -18.91
C ARG A 58 -9.21 -1.69 -17.52
N ALA A 59 -8.16 -1.07 -16.99
CA ALA A 59 -7.68 -1.34 -15.63
C ALA A 59 -8.71 -0.95 -14.56
N THR A 60 -9.44 0.14 -14.76
CA THR A 60 -10.53 0.57 -13.87
C THR A 60 -11.68 -0.43 -13.89
N ALA A 61 -12.08 -0.91 -15.08
CA ALA A 61 -13.10 -1.94 -15.22
C ALA A 61 -12.69 -3.25 -14.52
N TYR A 62 -11.45 -3.70 -14.73
CA TYR A 62 -10.88 -4.85 -14.01
C TYR A 62 -10.98 -4.70 -12.49
N CYS A 63 -10.58 -3.54 -11.94
CA CYS A 63 -10.67 -3.30 -10.50
C CYS A 63 -12.11 -3.40 -10.00
N TRP A 64 -13.06 -2.80 -10.71
CA TRP A 64 -14.48 -2.84 -10.34
C TRP A 64 -15.12 -4.22 -10.47
N GLU A 65 -14.63 -5.06 -11.38
CA GLU A 65 -15.05 -6.45 -11.48
C GLU A 65 -14.59 -7.27 -10.27
N LYS A 66 -13.31 -7.16 -9.88
CA LYS A 66 -12.72 -8.03 -8.85
C LYS A 66 -13.03 -7.58 -7.42
N ILE A 67 -12.97 -6.28 -7.11
CA ILE A 67 -13.03 -5.76 -5.74
C ILE A 67 -14.28 -6.21 -4.95
N PRO A 68 -15.50 -6.21 -5.52
CA PRO A 68 -16.70 -6.65 -4.80
C PRO A 68 -16.64 -8.11 -4.33
N GLY A 69 -15.86 -8.96 -5.02
CA GLY A 69 -15.77 -10.39 -4.78
C GLY A 69 -14.72 -10.82 -3.76
N ILE A 70 -13.97 -9.88 -3.17
CA ILE A 70 -12.84 -10.20 -2.30
C ILE A 70 -12.92 -9.56 -0.92
N LEU A 71 -12.23 -10.20 0.02
CA LEU A 71 -11.86 -9.68 1.33
C LEU A 71 -10.35 -9.94 1.48
N PRO A 72 -9.48 -8.97 1.13
CA PRO A 72 -8.03 -9.18 1.16
C PRO A 72 -7.56 -9.64 2.55
N THR A 73 -6.70 -10.64 2.58
CA THR A 73 -6.07 -11.18 3.81
C THR A 73 -4.58 -10.84 3.88
N ASP A 74 -4.05 -10.19 2.84
CA ASP A 74 -2.68 -9.69 2.74
C ASP A 74 -2.66 -8.16 2.74
N GLN A 75 -1.65 -7.60 3.40
CA GLN A 75 -1.50 -6.15 3.58
C GLN A 75 -1.23 -5.38 2.28
N HIS A 76 -0.60 -6.00 1.28
CA HIS A 76 -0.29 -5.35 0.01
C HIS A 76 -1.51 -5.27 -0.90
N GLU A 77 -2.27 -6.37 -1.04
CA GLU A 77 -3.51 -6.35 -1.81
C GLU A 77 -4.51 -5.37 -1.19
N MET A 78 -4.70 -5.44 0.14
CA MET A 78 -5.54 -4.47 0.86
C MET A 78 -5.08 -3.03 0.59
N GLY A 79 -3.80 -2.73 0.75
CA GLY A 79 -3.25 -1.40 0.48
C GLY A 79 -3.49 -0.93 -0.95
N CYS A 80 -3.31 -1.80 -1.94
CA CYS A 80 -3.54 -1.46 -3.34
C CYS A 80 -5.01 -1.16 -3.65
N VAL A 81 -5.93 -1.96 -3.10
CA VAL A 81 -7.37 -1.79 -3.28
C VAL A 81 -7.86 -0.50 -2.62
N LEU A 82 -7.45 -0.21 -1.38
CA LEU A 82 -7.83 1.03 -0.71
C LEU A 82 -7.27 2.26 -1.43
N ALA A 83 -6.06 2.17 -2.01
CA ALA A 83 -5.48 3.25 -2.82
C ALA A 83 -6.29 3.51 -4.10
N PHE A 84 -6.78 2.46 -4.78
CA PHE A 84 -7.70 2.61 -5.90
C PHE A 84 -8.99 3.31 -5.48
N LEU A 85 -9.68 2.79 -4.45
CA LEU A 85 -10.98 3.30 -3.99
C LEU A 85 -10.89 4.76 -3.53
N ARG A 86 -9.75 5.19 -2.97
CA ARG A 86 -9.52 6.58 -2.57
C ARG A 86 -9.67 7.55 -3.74
N TYR A 87 -9.25 7.15 -4.94
CA TYR A 87 -9.13 8.03 -6.11
C TYR A 87 -9.99 7.62 -7.30
N ALA A 88 -10.71 6.50 -7.22
CA ALA A 88 -11.60 6.05 -8.28
C ALA A 88 -12.68 7.11 -8.62
N PRO A 89 -13.01 7.29 -9.91
CA PRO A 89 -13.98 8.30 -10.33
C PRO A 89 -15.43 7.96 -9.93
N GLN A 90 -15.76 6.67 -9.79
CA GLN A 90 -17.09 6.21 -9.35
C GLN A 90 -17.27 6.36 -7.83
N ARG A 91 -17.41 7.62 -7.37
CA ARG A 91 -17.37 8.00 -5.94
C ARG A 91 -18.33 7.22 -5.04
N THR A 92 -19.61 7.11 -5.40
CA THR A 92 -20.60 6.40 -4.57
C THR A 92 -20.26 4.92 -4.39
N SER A 93 -19.85 4.24 -5.47
CA SER A 93 -19.39 2.85 -5.39
C SER A 93 -18.11 2.73 -4.58
N ALA A 94 -17.19 3.69 -4.72
CA ALA A 94 -15.93 3.71 -4.01
C ALA A 94 -16.11 3.89 -2.50
N GLU A 95 -17.00 4.77 -2.08
CA GLU A 95 -17.33 4.99 -0.67
C GLU A 95 -18.00 3.75 -0.05
N ARG A 96 -18.87 3.06 -0.79
CA ARG A 96 -19.48 1.81 -0.33
C ARG A 96 -18.46 0.70 -0.13
N GLU A 97 -17.60 0.45 -1.12
CA GLU A 97 -16.56 -0.58 -0.99
C GLU A 97 -15.49 -0.20 0.03
N MET A 98 -15.16 1.10 0.15
CA MET A 98 -14.27 1.60 1.20
C MET A 98 -14.82 1.28 2.58
N ALA A 99 -16.10 1.58 2.86
CA ALA A 99 -16.71 1.25 4.14
C ALA A 99 -16.69 -0.25 4.45
N ARG A 100 -17.01 -1.10 3.45
CA ARG A 100 -16.96 -2.57 3.60
C ARG A 100 -15.55 -3.05 3.92
N LEU A 101 -14.55 -2.58 3.18
CA LEU A 101 -13.16 -3.02 3.35
C LEU A 101 -12.50 -2.42 4.58
N THR A 102 -12.89 -1.23 5.03
CA THR A 102 -12.48 -0.68 6.32
C THR A 102 -12.98 -1.56 7.47
N GLN A 103 -14.25 -1.99 7.42
CA GLN A 103 -14.78 -2.90 8.45
C GLN A 103 -13.99 -4.22 8.48
N HIS A 104 -13.68 -4.79 7.31
CA HIS A 104 -12.85 -6.00 7.21
C HIS A 104 -11.42 -5.78 7.68
N LEU A 105 -10.78 -4.67 7.29
CA LEU A 105 -9.42 -4.32 7.71
C LEU A 105 -9.31 -4.37 9.23
N LEU A 106 -10.25 -3.73 9.94
CA LEU A 106 -10.26 -3.64 11.40
C LEU A 106 -10.49 -4.98 12.11
N SER A 107 -11.08 -5.98 11.44
CA SER A 107 -11.30 -7.33 12.02
C SER A 107 -10.34 -8.41 11.49
N SER A 108 -9.57 -8.11 10.45
CA SER A 108 -8.73 -9.09 9.74
C SER A 108 -7.39 -9.40 10.41
N GLY A 109 -6.96 -8.62 11.40
CA GLY A 109 -5.62 -8.71 11.99
C GLY A 109 -4.51 -8.08 11.14
N LEU A 110 -4.86 -7.40 10.03
CA LEU A 110 -3.89 -6.67 9.18
C LEU A 110 -3.40 -5.34 9.77
N VAL A 111 -4.05 -4.84 10.82
CA VAL A 111 -3.57 -3.68 11.58
C VAL A 111 -2.83 -4.20 12.80
N ALA A 112 -1.50 -4.12 12.77
CA ALA A 112 -0.67 -4.53 13.89
C ALA A 112 -0.69 -3.51 15.03
N GLU A 113 -0.56 -4.03 16.26
CA GLU A 113 -0.42 -3.22 17.47
C GLU A 113 0.95 -2.53 17.53
N ALA A 114 1.04 -1.45 18.31
CA ALA A 114 2.30 -0.76 18.58
C ALA A 114 3.31 -1.72 19.23
N GLY A 115 4.57 -1.65 18.80
CA GLY A 115 5.63 -2.56 19.26
C GLY A 115 5.65 -3.94 18.59
N THR A 116 4.68 -4.27 17.72
CA THR A 116 4.74 -5.50 16.92
C THR A 116 5.96 -5.47 16.01
N ALA A 117 6.82 -6.48 16.10
CA ALA A 117 8.03 -6.60 15.31
C ALA A 117 7.77 -7.25 13.93
N GLY A 118 8.69 -7.05 13.00
CA GLY A 118 8.69 -7.68 11.69
C GLY A 118 7.92 -6.90 10.62
N TYR A 119 7.66 -7.58 9.50
CA TYR A 119 7.08 -6.97 8.32
C TYR A 119 5.55 -6.88 8.38
N VAL A 120 5.07 -5.96 9.21
CA VAL A 120 3.64 -5.71 9.44
C VAL A 120 3.30 -4.25 9.17
N ARG A 121 2.03 -3.98 8.82
CA ARG A 121 1.49 -2.63 8.74
C ARG A 121 0.76 -2.27 10.02
N LYS A 122 1.17 -1.16 10.61
CA LYS A 122 0.62 -0.58 11.84
C LYS A 122 -0.39 0.51 11.53
N VAL A 123 -1.00 1.07 12.56
CA VAL A 123 -2.03 2.11 12.43
C VAL A 123 -1.60 3.26 11.51
N LEU A 124 -0.38 3.78 11.67
CA LEU A 124 0.13 4.89 10.85
C LEU A 124 0.49 4.50 9.40
N ASP A 125 0.62 3.21 9.10
CA ASP A 125 0.75 2.74 7.71
C ASP A 125 -0.59 2.80 6.98
N TRP A 126 -1.70 2.66 7.71
CA TRP A 126 -3.07 2.73 7.18
C TRP A 126 -3.64 4.16 7.21
N ALA A 127 -3.41 4.90 8.30
CA ALA A 127 -3.93 6.26 8.53
C ALA A 127 -2.81 7.26 8.91
N PRO A 128 -1.85 7.54 8.00
CA PRO A 128 -0.68 8.36 8.30
C PRO A 128 -1.02 9.83 8.58
N TRP A 129 -2.09 10.35 7.95
CA TRP A 129 -2.46 11.77 7.98
C TRP A 129 -3.63 12.01 8.95
N PRO A 130 -3.68 13.15 9.65
CA PRO A 130 -4.80 13.50 10.52
C PRO A 130 -6.16 13.56 9.81
N ASP A 131 -6.17 13.82 8.49
CA ASP A 131 -7.37 13.88 7.64
C ASP A 131 -7.62 12.58 6.86
N ASP A 132 -6.90 11.50 7.14
CA ASP A 132 -7.12 10.21 6.48
C ASP A 132 -8.50 9.64 6.87
N PRO A 133 -9.31 9.11 5.92
CA PRO A 133 -10.61 8.51 6.24
C PRO A 133 -10.54 7.38 7.27
N LEU A 134 -9.42 6.65 7.33
CA LEU A 134 -9.22 5.58 8.32
C LEU A 134 -8.90 6.13 9.72
N ARG A 135 -8.53 7.41 9.85
CA ARG A 135 -8.07 8.01 11.10
C ARG A 135 -9.13 7.94 12.20
N ALA A 136 -10.40 8.14 11.85
CA ALA A 136 -11.51 8.13 12.80
C ALA A 136 -11.82 6.75 13.41
N HIS A 137 -11.21 5.67 12.88
CA HIS A 137 -11.40 4.31 13.38
C HIS A 137 -10.38 3.90 14.44
N PHE A 138 -9.37 4.74 14.70
CA PHE A 138 -8.34 4.51 15.71
C PHE A 138 -8.48 5.52 16.83
N SER A 139 -8.31 5.06 18.08
CA SER A 139 -8.30 5.95 19.24
C SER A 139 -7.08 6.86 19.22
N GLU A 140 -7.21 8.03 19.86
CA GLU A 140 -6.08 8.94 20.02
C GLU A 140 -4.91 8.26 20.75
N GLN A 141 -5.19 7.38 21.71
CA GLN A 141 -4.18 6.60 22.42
C GLN A 141 -3.40 5.67 21.47
N GLU A 142 -4.08 4.96 20.58
CA GLU A 142 -3.42 4.10 19.58
C GLU A 142 -2.55 4.93 18.63
N ILE A 143 -3.07 6.07 18.17
CA ILE A 143 -2.31 7.00 17.32
C ILE A 143 -1.03 7.48 18.02
N GLN A 144 -1.14 7.96 19.25
CA GLN A 144 0.00 8.49 20.00
C GLN A 144 1.02 7.39 20.31
N ALA A 145 0.58 6.17 20.62
CA ALA A 145 1.48 5.04 20.83
C ALA A 145 2.32 4.73 19.57
N HIS A 146 1.69 4.72 18.39
CA HIS A 146 2.39 4.49 17.14
C HIS A 146 3.28 5.67 16.73
N LEU A 147 2.89 6.92 17.02
CA LEU A 147 3.74 8.09 16.77
C LEU A 147 4.98 8.06 17.66
N ALA A 148 4.84 7.71 18.94
CA ALA A 148 5.95 7.53 19.86
C ALA A 148 6.91 6.43 19.36
N GLU A 149 6.39 5.34 18.80
CA GLU A 149 7.20 4.30 18.18
C GLU A 149 7.97 4.83 16.96
N VAL A 150 7.33 5.60 16.08
CA VAL A 150 8.04 6.24 14.94
C VAL A 150 9.15 7.15 15.45
N VAL A 151 8.91 7.98 16.46
CA VAL A 151 9.96 8.84 17.05
C VAL A 151 11.11 8.02 17.62
N ALA A 152 10.82 6.98 18.39
CA ALA A 152 11.82 6.11 18.99
C ALA A 152 12.61 5.29 17.96
N GLY A 153 12.07 5.10 16.75
CA GLY A 153 12.71 4.36 15.66
C GLY A 153 13.82 5.11 14.93
N GLN A 154 14.01 6.42 15.18
CA GLN A 154 15.08 7.18 14.56
C GLN A 154 16.46 6.67 15.00
N GLN A 155 17.32 6.37 14.04
CA GLN A 155 18.70 5.92 14.28
C GLN A 155 19.66 7.11 14.43
N ALA A 156 20.88 6.85 14.91
CA ALA A 156 21.87 7.88 15.18
C ALA A 156 22.28 8.71 13.94
N ASP A 157 22.13 8.14 12.74
CA ASP A 157 22.36 8.82 11.46
C ASP A 157 21.14 9.65 10.98
N GLY A 158 20.08 9.70 11.79
CA GLY A 158 18.83 10.42 11.51
C GLY A 158 17.83 9.64 10.65
N GLY A 159 18.21 8.45 10.16
CA GLY A 159 17.36 7.61 9.31
C GLY A 159 16.48 6.64 10.09
N TRP A 160 15.57 5.99 9.36
CA TRP A 160 14.76 4.88 9.86
C TRP A 160 15.17 3.57 9.18
N PRO A 161 15.16 2.43 9.90
CA PRO A 161 15.43 1.13 9.31
C PRO A 161 14.24 0.62 8.49
N ILE A 162 14.50 -0.34 7.61
CA ILE A 162 13.44 -1.20 7.06
C ILE A 162 13.02 -2.25 8.10
N THR A 163 11.81 -2.78 7.96
CA THR A 163 11.24 -3.78 8.90
C THR A 163 11.26 -5.20 8.35
N TRP A 164 11.82 -5.41 7.16
CA TRP A 164 11.96 -6.70 6.50
C TRP A 164 13.43 -7.02 6.21
N PRO A 165 13.78 -8.32 6.05
CA PRO A 165 15.12 -8.70 5.67
C PRO A 165 15.52 -8.10 4.31
N PRO A 166 16.63 -7.35 4.20
CA PRO A 166 17.11 -6.84 2.92
C PRO A 166 17.67 -7.99 2.07
N VAL A 167 17.45 -7.91 0.76
CA VAL A 167 18.03 -8.87 -0.21
C VAL A 167 19.50 -8.58 -0.52
N SER A 168 19.97 -7.34 -0.27
CA SER A 168 21.37 -6.93 -0.40
C SER A 168 21.61 -5.62 0.38
N PRO A 169 22.87 -5.28 0.71
CA PRO A 169 23.19 -4.00 1.33
C PRO A 169 22.78 -2.77 0.48
N GLY A 170 22.84 -2.89 -0.85
CA GLY A 170 22.38 -1.84 -1.76
C GLY A 170 20.87 -1.59 -1.65
N CYS A 171 20.10 -2.68 -1.67
CA CYS A 171 18.64 -2.63 -1.47
C CYS A 171 18.28 -2.04 -0.10
N GLU A 172 19.02 -2.40 0.95
CA GLU A 172 18.82 -1.82 2.28
C GLU A 172 19.00 -0.30 2.27
N MET A 173 20.09 0.20 1.67
CA MET A 173 20.35 1.65 1.60
C MET A 173 19.26 2.40 0.83
N GLU A 174 18.82 1.86 -0.31
CA GLU A 174 17.76 2.46 -1.13
C GLU A 174 16.43 2.55 -0.37
N TRP A 175 16.03 1.46 0.28
CA TRP A 175 14.77 1.41 1.03
C TRP A 175 14.81 2.18 2.35
N ARG A 176 15.97 2.27 3.02
CA ARG A 176 16.11 3.15 4.20
C ARG A 176 15.86 4.61 3.85
N GLY A 177 16.25 5.05 2.65
CA GLY A 177 15.91 6.38 2.14
C GLY A 177 14.40 6.58 2.04
N TRP A 178 13.69 5.62 1.45
CA TRP A 178 12.23 5.64 1.36
C TRP A 178 11.54 5.63 2.73
N ALA A 179 11.97 4.74 3.63
CA ALA A 179 11.44 4.62 5.00
C ALA A 179 11.63 5.92 5.79
N THR A 180 12.82 6.54 5.67
CA THR A 180 13.16 7.81 6.34
C THR A 180 12.25 8.94 5.87
N VAL A 181 12.06 9.12 4.56
CA VAL A 181 11.15 10.13 4.03
C VAL A 181 9.71 9.86 4.46
N GLY A 182 9.29 8.59 4.49
CA GLY A 182 7.98 8.18 5.01
C GLY A 182 7.77 8.62 6.46
N ALA A 183 8.69 8.26 7.35
CA ALA A 183 8.65 8.61 8.77
C ALA A 183 8.60 10.14 8.98
N LEU A 184 9.48 10.88 8.30
CA LEU A 184 9.51 12.34 8.39
C LEU A 184 8.19 12.98 7.93
N ARG A 185 7.58 12.48 6.85
CA ARG A 185 6.29 12.99 6.40
C ARG A 185 5.20 12.72 7.43
N VAL A 186 5.14 11.51 8.00
CA VAL A 186 4.20 11.16 9.08
C VAL A 186 4.38 12.07 10.28
N LEU A 187 5.60 12.21 10.80
CA LEU A 187 5.89 13.06 11.95
C LEU A 187 5.52 14.54 11.68
N ARG A 188 5.87 15.06 10.51
CA ARG A 188 5.49 16.42 10.10
C ARG A 188 3.98 16.61 10.08
N ALA A 189 3.25 15.71 9.43
CA ALA A 189 1.80 15.81 9.33
C ALA A 189 1.09 15.70 10.69
N ASN A 190 1.75 15.08 11.67
CA ASN A 190 1.25 14.93 13.04
C ASN A 190 1.85 15.97 14.01
N GLY A 191 2.45 17.05 13.50
CA GLY A 191 2.82 18.23 14.28
C GLY A 191 4.14 18.15 15.06
N TYR A 192 5.01 17.17 14.78
CA TYR A 192 6.29 17.04 15.48
C TYR A 192 7.33 18.10 15.10
N PHE A 193 7.23 18.64 13.88
CA PHE A 193 8.06 19.75 13.42
C PHE A 193 7.39 20.47 12.25
N SER A 194 7.66 21.77 12.13
CA SER A 194 7.34 22.58 10.96
C SER A 194 8.60 22.85 10.13
N GLU A 195 8.43 23.41 8.94
CA GLU A 195 9.52 24.07 8.22
C GLU A 195 10.01 25.32 8.96
#